data_AF-A0A953N7S0-F1
#
_entry.id   AF-A0A953N7S0-F1
#
_cell.length_a   1.000
_cell.length_b   1.000
_cell.length_c   1.000
_cell.angle_alpha   90.00
_cell.angle_beta   90.00
_cell.angle_gamma   90.00
#
_symmetry.space_group_name_H-M   'P 1'
#
loop_
_entity.id
_entity.type
_entity.pdbx_description
1 polymer ?
#
loop_
_entity_poly.entity_id
_entity_poly.type
_entity_poly.pdbx_seq_one_letter_code
_entity_poly.pdbx_strand_id
1 'polypeptide(L)'
;MIGSIYSAIQENFQFLLWDEFSFWAASTRLIYTTDLLFKEGSPIFFKSYPPIQQLFQYYILQFFSWSEKNTLFAHNIWLLSGVLCVASLPKAGVLTKVALFLSVATLLYAFGYSFSSLYSDALLGICFAAALTFATKEARDDGVWLAFIFSLTVLILLKEIGILLALVATAVYTANLLITPGIFRTDRPWMSLWSGIKAHWVRLLAICGVTLFVMQSWAWYVKSIGASRSISTPTISLWRDADFQKRLSTTVDEFIRRTVEVDFVSISAYFVERHPTILMVLAGLLALSALSVRLAKAGRRLYCGVIIGIVCLGFCGYLAALLLSYLIVFTEYEGVRLASFERYLSTYLVAWASFVLVKLFDDSDAWRHRMGAIFALVCFLMLTAMTSGQLQKELRGIRSGGPDHSLRLDIESFAAEIKKHIHPGDKTYFVAQNSNGLERVMFYYAMLPNTVSTKWCWSLGQKYFDGDVWTCNQSLQDLIGDFEYLALYRGDDQFWRNNKSYFDPTSIDERRGLYKVDRKNGQILLRRVKLD
;
A
#
# COMPACT_ATOMS: atom_id res chain seq x y z
N MET A 1 22.82 -8.29 -9.39
CA MET A 1 21.62 -7.99 -8.58
C MET A 1 20.34 -8.09 -9.41
N ILE A 2 20.16 -7.28 -10.46
CA ILE A 2 18.92 -7.26 -11.28
C ILE A 2 18.57 -8.65 -11.86
N GLY A 3 19.51 -9.32 -12.54
CA GLY A 3 19.26 -10.67 -13.08
C GLY A 3 18.92 -11.70 -11.99
N SER A 4 19.56 -11.62 -10.83
CA SER A 4 19.29 -12.52 -9.70
C SER A 4 17.88 -12.33 -9.12
N ILE A 5 17.40 -11.09 -9.03
CA ILE A 5 16.03 -10.78 -8.57
C ILE A 5 15.02 -11.35 -9.58
N TYR A 6 15.26 -11.16 -10.88
CA TYR A 6 14.39 -11.69 -11.92
C TYR A 6 14.30 -13.23 -11.88
N SER A 7 15.45 -13.90 -11.75
CA SER A 7 15.52 -15.36 -11.63
C SER A 7 14.93 -15.91 -10.34
N ALA A 8 14.85 -15.11 -9.28
CA ALA A 8 14.22 -15.51 -8.03
C ALA A 8 12.69 -15.62 -8.14
N ILE A 9 12.07 -14.95 -9.12
CA ILE A 9 10.63 -15.00 -9.36
C ILE A 9 10.31 -16.13 -10.35
N GLN A 10 9.43 -17.04 -9.94
CA GLN A 10 8.97 -18.15 -10.76
C GLN A 10 8.36 -17.68 -12.08
N GLU A 11 8.64 -18.39 -13.19
CA GLU A 11 8.22 -17.98 -14.54
C GLU A 11 6.71 -17.78 -14.67
N ASN A 12 5.93 -18.71 -14.13
CA ASN A 12 4.47 -18.65 -14.09
C ASN A 12 3.94 -18.07 -12.76
N PHE A 13 4.66 -17.11 -12.17
CA PHE A 13 4.19 -16.43 -10.97
C PHE A 13 2.83 -15.76 -11.21
N GLN A 14 1.94 -15.93 -10.23
CA GLN A 14 0.62 -15.35 -10.13
C GLN A 14 0.39 -14.69 -8.75
N PHE A 15 -0.19 -13.50 -8.74
CA PHE A 15 -0.73 -12.86 -7.54
C PHE A 15 -1.89 -13.67 -6.98
N LEU A 16 -2.06 -13.59 -5.66
CA LEU A 16 -3.07 -14.34 -4.92
C LEU A 16 -3.85 -13.51 -3.91
N LEU A 17 -3.40 -12.29 -3.56
CA LEU A 17 -4.07 -11.50 -2.52
C LEU A 17 -5.11 -10.55 -3.12
N TRP A 18 -6.09 -10.25 -2.28
CA TRP A 18 -7.26 -9.47 -2.64
C TRP A 18 -6.92 -8.10 -3.24
N ASP A 19 -5.96 -7.39 -2.63
CA ASP A 19 -5.66 -6.00 -3.00
C ASP A 19 -4.87 -5.88 -4.31
N GLU A 20 -4.12 -6.91 -4.72
CA GLU A 20 -3.56 -6.96 -6.07
C GLU A 20 -4.66 -7.00 -7.12
N PHE A 21 -5.69 -7.82 -6.90
CA PHE A 21 -6.81 -7.93 -7.83
C PHE A 21 -7.75 -6.73 -7.77
N SER A 22 -8.00 -6.18 -6.59
CA SER A 22 -8.89 -5.02 -6.44
C SER A 22 -8.25 -3.75 -7.01
N PHE A 23 -6.92 -3.60 -6.91
CA PHE A 23 -6.28 -2.40 -7.42
C PHE A 23 -4.85 -2.59 -7.94
N TRP A 24 -3.91 -3.12 -7.16
CA TRP A 24 -2.48 -2.91 -7.48
C TRP A 24 -2.04 -3.56 -8.79
N ALA A 25 -2.35 -4.83 -9.03
CA ALA A 25 -2.06 -5.49 -10.31
C ALA A 25 -3.07 -5.09 -11.38
N ALA A 26 -4.36 -4.95 -11.01
CA ALA A 26 -5.43 -4.56 -11.93
C ALA A 26 -5.19 -3.21 -12.61
N SER A 27 -4.76 -2.22 -11.85
CA SER A 27 -4.47 -0.86 -12.32
C SER A 27 -3.33 -0.86 -13.34
N THR A 28 -2.22 -1.55 -13.05
CA THR A 28 -1.10 -1.71 -13.98
C THR A 28 -1.49 -2.49 -15.22
N ARG A 29 -2.28 -3.57 -15.07
CA ARG A 29 -2.80 -4.34 -16.21
C ARG A 29 -3.63 -3.47 -17.14
N LEU A 30 -4.51 -2.65 -16.56
CA LEU A 30 -5.38 -1.79 -17.33
C LEU A 30 -4.59 -0.71 -18.08
N ILE A 31 -3.64 -0.04 -17.41
CA ILE A 31 -2.78 0.95 -18.06
C ILE A 31 -1.95 0.30 -19.17
N TYR A 32 -1.36 -0.87 -18.93
CA TYR A 32 -0.58 -1.60 -19.93
C TYR A 32 -1.42 -2.01 -21.15
N THR A 33 -2.60 -2.58 -20.92
CA THR A 33 -3.45 -3.11 -22.00
C THR A 33 -4.16 -2.03 -22.81
N THR A 34 -4.42 -0.87 -22.20
CA THR A 34 -5.12 0.24 -22.87
C THR A 34 -4.20 1.34 -23.36
N ASP A 35 -2.93 1.33 -22.95
CA ASP A 35 -1.93 2.37 -23.21
C ASP A 35 -2.37 3.78 -22.78
N LEU A 36 -3.20 3.84 -21.72
CA LEU A 36 -3.88 5.06 -21.27
C LEU A 36 -4.00 5.08 -19.75
N LEU A 37 -4.00 6.29 -19.18
CA LEU A 37 -4.47 6.50 -17.82
C LEU A 37 -6.01 6.33 -17.73
N PHE A 38 -6.53 6.16 -16.52
CA PHE A 38 -7.94 5.85 -16.29
C PHE A 38 -8.88 6.94 -16.78
N LYS A 39 -9.97 6.55 -17.44
CA LYS A 39 -11.08 7.42 -17.87
C LYS A 39 -12.31 7.17 -16.99
N GLU A 40 -13.35 7.99 -17.17
CA GLU A 40 -14.63 7.82 -16.47
C GLU A 40 -15.20 6.40 -16.62
N GLY A 41 -15.15 5.85 -17.84
CA GLY A 41 -15.63 4.49 -18.14
C GLY A 41 -14.63 3.37 -17.82
N SER A 42 -13.44 3.66 -17.28
CA SER A 42 -12.46 2.60 -16.99
C SER A 42 -12.99 1.63 -15.92
N PRO A 43 -12.88 0.30 -16.14
CA PRO A 43 -13.34 -0.70 -15.19
C PRO A 43 -12.30 -0.87 -14.08
N ILE A 44 -12.21 0.11 -13.17
CA ILE A 44 -11.30 0.11 -12.01
C ILE A 44 -11.98 0.74 -10.79
N PHE A 45 -11.71 0.18 -9.60
CA PHE A 45 -12.34 0.60 -8.35
C PHE A 45 -11.90 2.01 -7.90
N PHE A 46 -10.59 2.27 -7.87
CA PHE A 46 -10.02 3.49 -7.27
C PHE A 46 -9.43 4.42 -8.35
N LYS A 47 -10.29 5.11 -9.09
CA LYS A 47 -9.87 6.04 -10.17
C LYS A 47 -9.11 7.27 -9.66
N SER A 48 -9.29 7.63 -8.39
CA SER A 48 -8.62 8.78 -7.78
C SER A 48 -7.21 8.49 -7.29
N TYR A 49 -6.79 7.22 -7.26
CA TYR A 49 -5.48 6.85 -6.73
C TYR A 49 -4.37 7.34 -7.65
N PRO A 50 -3.37 8.06 -7.10
CA PRO A 50 -2.21 8.50 -7.86
C PRO A 50 -1.46 7.31 -8.51
N PRO A 51 -1.00 7.42 -9.78
CA PRO A 51 -0.61 6.24 -10.56
C PRO A 51 0.90 6.05 -10.67
N ILE A 52 1.75 6.71 -9.86
CA ILE A 52 3.21 6.70 -10.16
C ILE A 52 3.82 5.31 -10.04
N GLN A 53 3.33 4.47 -9.11
CA GLN A 53 3.71 3.07 -9.01
C GLN A 53 3.40 2.33 -10.32
N GLN A 54 2.17 2.47 -10.80
CA GLN A 54 1.67 1.82 -12.01
C GLN A 54 2.39 2.32 -13.26
N LEU A 55 2.66 3.63 -13.35
CA LEU A 55 3.38 4.24 -14.46
C LEU A 55 4.82 3.73 -14.55
N PHE A 56 5.52 3.65 -13.42
CA PHE A 56 6.86 3.06 -13.40
C PHE A 56 6.85 1.61 -13.88
N GLN A 57 5.90 0.81 -13.39
CA GLN A 57 5.73 -0.57 -13.83
C GLN A 57 5.41 -0.65 -15.32
N TYR A 58 4.47 0.16 -15.81
CA TYR A 58 4.11 0.26 -17.22
C TYR A 58 5.34 0.50 -18.11
N TYR A 59 6.20 1.48 -17.79
CA TYR A 59 7.38 1.76 -18.60
C TYR A 59 8.38 0.61 -18.61
N ILE A 60 8.56 -0.11 -17.51
CA ILE A 60 9.41 -1.32 -17.50
C ILE A 60 8.76 -2.44 -18.34
N LEU A 61 7.44 -2.61 -18.22
CA LEU A 61 6.70 -3.65 -18.94
C LEU A 61 6.71 -3.43 -20.45
N GLN A 62 6.88 -2.21 -20.96
CA GLN A 62 7.09 -1.98 -22.39
C GLN A 62 8.36 -2.69 -22.92
N PHE A 63 9.36 -2.96 -22.09
CA PHE A 63 10.58 -3.69 -22.47
C PHE A 63 10.47 -5.21 -22.28
N PHE A 64 9.71 -5.66 -21.27
CA PHE A 64 9.65 -7.07 -20.88
C PHE A 64 8.34 -7.78 -21.27
N SER A 65 7.37 -7.04 -21.81
CA SER A 65 5.98 -7.46 -22.00
C SER A 65 5.25 -7.76 -20.68
N TRP A 66 3.91 -7.76 -20.75
CA TRP A 66 3.06 -8.08 -19.62
C TRP A 66 3.22 -9.52 -19.14
N SER A 67 3.59 -9.66 -17.86
CA SER A 67 3.34 -10.83 -17.04
C SER A 67 3.30 -10.38 -15.57
N GLU A 68 2.69 -11.18 -14.70
CA GLU A 68 2.65 -10.88 -13.26
C GLU A 68 4.06 -10.97 -12.65
N LYS A 69 4.89 -11.89 -13.15
CA LYS A 69 6.34 -11.93 -12.87
C LYS A 69 7.03 -10.62 -13.20
N ASN A 70 6.86 -10.09 -14.43
CA ASN A 70 7.53 -8.88 -14.87
C ASN A 70 7.03 -7.65 -14.11
N THR A 71 5.74 -7.64 -13.75
CA THR A 71 5.13 -6.58 -12.94
C THR A 71 5.72 -6.56 -11.52
N LEU A 72 5.83 -7.74 -10.90
CA LEU A 72 6.46 -7.90 -9.59
C LEU A 72 7.96 -7.56 -9.64
N PHE A 73 8.65 -7.97 -10.70
CA PHE A 73 10.05 -7.61 -10.92
C PHE A 73 10.25 -6.10 -11.00
N ALA A 74 9.41 -5.39 -11.77
CA ALA A 74 9.43 -3.93 -11.85
C ALA A 74 9.23 -3.30 -10.46
N HIS A 75 8.25 -3.78 -9.69
CA HIS A 75 8.03 -3.32 -8.31
C HIS A 75 9.28 -3.53 -7.42
N ASN A 76 9.83 -4.74 -7.44
CA ASN A 76 10.98 -5.10 -6.62
C ASN A 76 12.25 -4.32 -7.00
N ILE A 77 12.45 -3.99 -8.28
CA ILE A 77 13.55 -3.10 -8.70
C ILE A 77 13.41 -1.74 -8.01
N TRP A 78 12.22 -1.13 -8.03
CA TRP A 78 12.02 0.16 -7.39
C TRP A 78 12.25 0.06 -5.88
N LEU A 79 11.58 -0.90 -5.23
CA LEU A 79 11.69 -1.08 -3.78
C LEU A 79 13.16 -1.25 -3.35
N LEU A 80 13.91 -2.14 -4.01
CA LEU A 80 15.33 -2.36 -3.70
C LEU A 80 16.23 -1.18 -4.10
N SER A 81 15.88 -0.43 -5.13
CA SER A 81 16.59 0.83 -5.46
C SER A 81 16.38 1.88 -4.37
N GLY A 82 15.19 1.95 -3.79
CA GLY A 82 14.91 2.78 -2.62
C GLY A 82 15.71 2.33 -1.39
N VAL A 83 15.76 1.02 -1.12
CA VAL A 83 16.58 0.45 -0.03
C VAL A 83 18.06 0.78 -0.24
N LEU A 84 18.57 0.63 -1.47
CA LEU A 84 19.94 0.98 -1.83
C LEU A 84 20.21 2.48 -1.65
N CYS A 85 19.25 3.33 -2.04
CA CYS A 85 19.34 4.78 -1.82
C CYS A 85 19.51 5.07 -0.32
N VAL A 86 18.62 4.55 0.54
CA VAL A 86 18.68 4.73 1.99
C VAL A 86 20.02 4.25 2.57
N ALA A 87 20.46 3.04 2.21
CA ALA A 87 21.67 2.41 2.75
C ALA A 87 22.98 3.02 2.22
N SER A 88 22.97 3.65 1.04
CA SER A 88 24.18 4.21 0.41
C SER A 88 24.49 5.65 0.84
N LEU A 89 23.49 6.37 1.34
CA LEU A 89 23.60 7.76 1.80
C LEU A 89 24.46 7.98 3.05
N PRO A 90 24.51 7.12 4.09
CA PRO A 90 25.41 7.38 5.23
C PRO A 90 26.88 7.46 4.81
N LYS A 91 27.68 8.25 5.54
CA LYS A 91 29.12 8.43 5.31
C LYS A 91 29.96 7.19 5.70
N ALA A 92 29.47 5.98 5.50
CA ALA A 92 30.09 4.72 5.93
C ALA A 92 30.95 4.02 4.85
N GLY A 93 31.76 3.04 5.26
CA GLY A 93 32.48 2.15 4.34
C GLY A 93 31.55 1.23 3.53
N VAL A 94 32.04 0.69 2.40
CA VAL A 94 31.25 -0.14 1.48
C VAL A 94 30.63 -1.36 2.17
N LEU A 95 31.39 -2.07 3.02
CA LEU A 95 30.87 -3.23 3.75
C LEU A 95 29.72 -2.86 4.69
N THR A 96 29.81 -1.73 5.40
CA THR A 96 28.72 -1.22 6.24
C THR A 96 27.50 -0.89 5.39
N LYS A 97 27.67 -0.25 4.23
CA LYS A 97 26.56 0.05 3.30
C LYS A 97 25.88 -1.21 2.77
N VAL A 98 26.66 -2.25 2.44
CA VAL A 98 26.11 -3.56 2.04
C VAL A 98 25.33 -4.20 3.18
N ALA A 99 25.87 -4.22 4.39
CA ALA A 99 25.18 -4.75 5.56
C ALA A 99 23.91 -3.95 5.90
N LEU A 100 23.91 -2.63 5.73
CA LEU A 100 22.74 -1.78 5.89
C LEU A 100 21.69 -2.06 4.81
N PHE A 101 22.09 -2.23 3.56
CA PHE A 101 21.19 -2.60 2.47
C PHE A 101 20.47 -3.91 2.80
N LEU A 102 21.22 -4.93 3.21
CA LEU A 102 20.66 -6.22 3.63
C LEU A 102 19.77 -6.08 4.87
N SER A 103 20.19 -5.29 5.87
CA SER A 103 19.40 -5.06 7.08
C SER A 103 18.06 -4.40 6.78
N VAL A 104 18.04 -3.35 5.95
CA VAL A 104 16.81 -2.64 5.58
C VAL A 104 15.91 -3.51 4.69
N ALA A 105 16.48 -4.29 3.77
CA ALA A 105 15.71 -5.24 2.97
C ALA A 105 15.06 -6.32 3.85
N THR A 106 15.78 -6.86 4.83
CA THR A 106 15.27 -7.81 5.82
C THR A 106 14.24 -7.18 6.75
N LEU A 107 14.41 -5.91 7.11
CA LEU A 107 13.49 -5.18 7.97
C LEU A 107 12.07 -5.09 7.39
N LEU A 108 11.93 -5.05 6.06
CA LEU A 108 10.62 -5.09 5.40
C LEU A 108 9.82 -6.33 5.83
N TYR A 109 10.45 -7.49 5.92
CA TYR A 109 9.80 -8.74 6.35
C TYR A 109 9.46 -8.77 7.83
N ALA A 110 10.27 -8.11 8.68
CA ALA A 110 9.95 -7.97 10.09
C ALA A 110 8.62 -7.21 10.29
N PHE A 111 8.35 -6.24 9.41
CA PHE A 111 7.11 -5.46 9.43
C PHE A 111 6.00 -6.03 8.51
N GLY A 112 6.08 -7.33 8.18
CA GLY A 112 5.02 -8.04 7.47
C GLY A 112 4.94 -7.76 5.96
N TYR A 113 5.91 -7.06 5.37
CA TYR A 113 6.01 -6.90 3.92
C TYR A 113 6.76 -8.07 3.27
N SER A 114 6.62 -8.23 1.96
CA SER A 114 7.27 -9.29 1.19
C SER A 114 7.67 -8.81 -0.21
N PHE A 115 8.59 -9.53 -0.87
CA PHE A 115 8.91 -9.28 -2.28
C PHE A 115 7.99 -10.06 -3.23
N SER A 116 6.91 -10.66 -2.73
CA SER A 116 5.87 -11.34 -3.50
C SER A 116 4.59 -10.51 -3.69
N SER A 117 4.50 -9.31 -3.12
CA SER A 117 3.33 -8.45 -3.19
C SER A 117 3.62 -7.14 -3.93
N LEU A 118 2.56 -6.53 -4.50
CA LEU A 118 2.60 -5.21 -5.12
C LEU A 118 2.10 -4.08 -4.20
N TYR A 119 1.86 -4.37 -2.92
CA TYR A 119 1.34 -3.37 -2.00
C TYR A 119 2.25 -2.15 -1.93
N SER A 120 1.65 -0.97 -2.09
CA SER A 120 2.39 0.30 -2.11
C SER A 120 2.97 0.68 -0.74
N ASP A 121 2.47 0.09 0.35
CA ASP A 121 2.82 0.47 1.73
C ASP A 121 4.33 0.31 2.01
N ALA A 122 4.95 -0.80 1.57
CA ALA A 122 6.40 -1.02 1.70
C ALA A 122 7.21 0.03 0.90
N LEU A 123 6.79 0.27 -0.34
CA LEU A 123 7.42 1.24 -1.23
C LEU A 123 7.30 2.67 -0.67
N LEU A 124 6.13 3.02 -0.14
CA LEU A 124 5.87 4.30 0.49
C LEU A 124 6.75 4.52 1.73
N GLY A 125 6.89 3.49 2.58
CA GLY A 125 7.78 3.54 3.75
C GLY A 125 9.25 3.74 3.37
N ILE A 126 9.75 3.01 2.37
CA ILE A 126 11.15 3.15 1.91
C ILE A 126 11.38 4.49 1.20
N CYS A 127 10.46 4.97 0.37
CA CYS A 127 10.54 6.30 -0.22
C CYS A 127 10.51 7.39 0.85
N PHE A 128 9.76 7.20 1.94
CA PHE A 128 9.74 8.14 3.06
C PHE A 128 11.06 8.13 3.83
N ALA A 129 11.63 6.96 4.09
CA ALA A 129 12.98 6.85 4.65
C ALA A 129 14.02 7.58 3.78
N ALA A 130 13.97 7.40 2.46
CA ALA A 130 14.85 8.09 1.52
C ALA A 130 14.68 9.61 1.60
N ALA A 131 13.43 10.10 1.63
CA ALA A 131 13.13 11.52 1.79
C ALA A 131 13.69 12.09 3.10
N LEU A 132 13.57 11.37 4.22
CA LEU A 132 14.16 11.75 5.51
C LEU A 132 15.70 11.76 5.46
N THR A 133 16.33 10.79 4.79
CA THR A 133 17.78 10.75 4.67
C THR A 133 18.30 11.90 3.80
N PHE A 134 17.64 12.22 2.67
CA PHE A 134 17.96 13.43 1.89
C PHE A 134 17.71 14.70 2.69
N ALA A 135 16.61 14.77 3.44
CA ALA A 135 16.24 15.93 4.24
C ALA A 135 17.31 16.31 5.28
N THR A 136 18.09 15.32 5.75
CA THR A 136 19.09 15.49 6.81
C THR A 136 20.53 15.49 6.32
N LYS A 137 20.76 15.49 5.01
CA LYS A 137 22.10 15.61 4.45
C LYS A 137 22.71 16.97 4.79
N GLU A 138 24.00 16.94 5.13
CA GLU A 138 24.78 18.16 5.38
C GLU A 138 25.15 18.90 4.10
N ALA A 139 25.37 18.16 3.00
CA ALA A 139 25.64 18.75 1.72
C ALA A 139 24.40 19.51 1.25
N ARG A 140 24.56 20.80 0.98
CA ARG A 140 23.49 21.72 0.58
C ARG A 140 23.51 22.01 -0.92
N ASP A 141 24.18 21.16 -1.68
CA ASP A 141 24.23 21.27 -3.14
C ASP A 141 22.83 21.07 -3.76
N ASP A 142 22.69 21.54 -4.99
CA ASP A 142 21.42 21.52 -5.70
C ASP A 142 21.00 20.10 -6.08
N GLY A 143 21.93 19.16 -6.21
CA GLY A 143 21.63 17.75 -6.50
C GLY A 143 20.87 17.06 -5.36
N VAL A 144 21.33 17.24 -4.12
CA VAL A 144 20.63 16.73 -2.92
C VAL A 144 19.27 17.40 -2.77
N TRP A 145 19.18 18.70 -3.03
CA TRP A 145 17.91 19.42 -2.97
C TRP A 145 16.91 18.93 -4.04
N LEU A 146 17.36 18.73 -5.27
CA LEU A 146 16.53 18.16 -6.33
C LEU A 146 16.08 16.74 -5.99
N ALA A 147 16.99 15.88 -5.51
CA ALA A 147 16.64 14.52 -5.07
C ALA A 147 15.58 14.54 -3.95
N PHE A 148 15.68 15.49 -3.02
CA PHE A 148 14.67 15.69 -1.99
C PHE A 148 13.31 16.10 -2.60
N ILE A 149 13.27 17.10 -3.50
CA ILE A 149 12.04 17.51 -4.20
C ILE A 149 11.40 16.36 -4.97
N PHE A 150 12.20 15.56 -5.68
CA PHE A 150 11.71 14.37 -6.39
C PHE A 150 11.15 13.34 -5.41
N SER A 151 11.79 13.11 -4.27
CA SER A 151 11.28 12.19 -3.25
C SER A 151 9.92 12.64 -2.69
N LEU A 152 9.70 13.95 -2.48
CA LEU A 152 8.40 14.47 -2.06
C LEU A 152 7.32 14.25 -3.13
N THR A 153 7.66 14.49 -4.40
CA THR A 153 6.76 14.28 -5.53
C THR A 153 6.33 12.81 -5.64
N VAL A 154 7.29 11.89 -5.48
CA VAL A 154 7.03 10.45 -5.44
C VAL A 154 6.10 10.08 -4.30
N LEU A 155 6.35 10.57 -3.08
CA LEU A 155 5.47 10.28 -1.92
C LEU A 155 4.02 10.67 -2.19
N ILE A 156 3.80 11.88 -2.72
CA ILE A 156 2.45 12.40 -3.01
C ILE A 156 1.77 11.60 -4.12
N LEU A 157 2.53 11.14 -5.12
CA LEU A 157 1.99 10.41 -6.26
C LEU A 157 1.96 8.89 -6.10
N LEU A 158 2.47 8.34 -5.00
CA LEU A 158 2.37 6.91 -4.66
C LEU A 158 1.01 6.57 -4.05
N LYS A 159 0.54 7.40 -3.11
CA LYS A 159 -0.71 7.18 -2.36
C LYS A 159 -1.14 8.51 -1.72
N GLU A 160 -2.45 8.72 -1.58
CA GLU A 160 -2.99 9.97 -1.01
C GLU A 160 -2.42 10.30 0.38
N ILE A 161 -2.22 9.28 1.24
CA ILE A 161 -1.64 9.45 2.59
C ILE A 161 -0.17 9.90 2.57
N GLY A 162 0.51 9.77 1.42
CA GLY A 162 1.91 10.18 1.25
C GLY A 162 2.14 11.68 1.48
N ILE A 163 1.10 12.51 1.42
CA ILE A 163 1.19 13.93 1.80
C ILE A 163 1.61 14.12 3.25
N LEU A 164 1.13 13.30 4.19
CA LEU A 164 1.51 13.41 5.60
C LEU A 164 3.00 13.10 5.79
N LEU A 165 3.49 12.09 5.08
CA LEU A 165 4.90 11.71 5.09
C LEU A 165 5.77 12.81 4.46
N ALA A 166 5.32 13.40 3.35
CA ALA A 166 5.98 14.53 2.70
C ALA A 166 6.04 15.76 3.62
N LEU A 167 4.99 16.03 4.40
CA LEU A 167 4.98 17.11 5.40
C LEU A 167 6.00 16.88 6.52
N VAL A 168 6.12 15.65 7.03
CA VAL A 168 7.15 15.31 8.03
C VAL A 168 8.55 15.48 7.44
N ALA A 169 8.80 14.96 6.24
CA ALA A 169 10.09 15.11 5.57
C ALA A 169 10.44 16.58 5.29
N THR A 170 9.44 17.40 4.93
CA THR A 170 9.58 18.85 4.75
C THR A 170 9.88 19.56 6.06
N ALA A 171 9.23 19.18 7.17
CA ALA A 171 9.53 19.72 8.49
C ALA A 171 10.96 19.39 8.93
N VAL A 172 11.42 18.16 8.70
CA VAL A 172 12.80 17.72 8.93
C VAL A 172 13.79 18.53 8.08
N TYR A 173 13.52 18.69 6.78
CA TYR A 173 14.39 19.47 5.89
C TYR A 173 14.45 20.93 6.30
N THR A 174 13.30 21.53 6.64
CA THR A 174 13.22 22.91 7.12
C THR A 174 14.00 23.08 8.41
N ALA A 175 13.87 22.14 9.36
CA ALA A 175 14.67 22.13 10.58
C ALA A 175 16.17 22.00 10.26
N ASN A 176 16.58 21.17 9.30
CA ASN A 176 17.98 21.06 8.87
C ASN A 176 18.53 22.33 8.20
N LEU A 177 17.70 23.04 7.44
CA LEU A 177 18.09 24.32 6.86
C LEU A 177 18.25 25.41 7.92
N LEU A 178 17.25 25.52 8.79
CA LEU A 178 17.15 26.62 9.75
C LEU A 178 18.06 26.39 10.95
N ILE A 179 18.14 25.18 11.49
CA ILE A 179 18.88 24.86 12.71
C ILE A 179 20.33 24.50 12.34
N THR A 180 21.18 25.51 12.22
CA THR A 180 22.63 25.28 12.18
C THR A 180 23.14 24.94 13.59
N PRO A 181 24.19 24.10 13.73
CA PRO A 181 24.77 23.73 15.03
C PRO A 181 25.16 24.92 15.94
N GLY A 182 25.33 26.12 15.37
CA GLY A 182 25.63 27.35 16.09
C GLY A 182 24.43 28.11 16.67
N ILE A 183 23.20 27.86 16.21
CA ILE A 183 22.01 28.66 16.61
C ILE A 183 21.77 28.61 18.12
N PHE A 184 21.88 27.43 18.70
CA PHE A 184 21.63 27.23 20.14
C PHE A 184 22.78 27.70 21.04
N ARG A 185 23.86 28.22 20.45
CA ARG A 185 24.96 28.87 21.17
C ARG A 185 24.87 30.39 21.13
N THR A 186 23.86 30.95 20.48
CA THR A 186 23.66 32.40 20.38
C THR A 186 22.67 32.89 21.42
N ASP A 187 22.92 34.07 21.98
CA ASP A 187 22.03 34.72 22.96
C ASP A 187 20.68 35.17 22.34
N ARG A 188 20.56 35.11 21.00
CA ARG A 188 19.36 35.54 20.25
C ARG A 188 18.97 34.52 19.17
N PRO A 189 18.44 33.35 19.55
CA PRO A 189 18.11 32.26 18.62
C PRO A 189 17.06 32.65 17.58
N TRP A 190 16.11 33.53 17.94
CA TRP A 190 15.06 33.99 17.02
C TRP A 190 15.61 34.80 15.84
N MET A 191 16.61 35.66 16.06
CA MET A 191 17.24 36.43 14.97
C MET A 191 17.97 35.50 13.99
N SER A 192 18.61 34.45 14.51
CA SER A 192 19.29 33.44 13.69
C SER A 192 18.30 32.63 12.84
N LEU A 193 17.12 32.29 13.36
CA LEU A 193 16.07 31.63 12.57
C LEU A 193 15.58 32.51 11.41
N TRP A 194 15.30 33.79 11.67
CA TRP A 194 14.91 34.73 10.61
C TRP A 194 15.98 34.90 9.53
N SER A 195 17.25 34.93 9.93
CA SER A 195 18.36 34.97 8.96
C SER A 195 18.41 33.72 8.08
N GLY A 196 18.16 32.54 8.65
CA GLY A 196 18.07 31.28 7.89
C GLY A 196 16.90 31.24 6.92
N ILE A 197 15.73 31.75 7.33
CA ILE A 197 14.56 31.91 6.44
C ILE A 197 14.92 32.84 5.28
N LYS A 198 15.49 34.02 5.57
CA LYS A 198 15.92 34.97 4.52
C LYS A 198 16.99 34.38 3.60
N ALA A 199 17.85 33.49 4.07
CA ALA A 199 18.86 32.85 3.24
C ALA A 199 18.29 31.75 2.34
N HIS A 200 17.15 31.14 2.70
CA HIS A 200 16.64 29.93 2.05
C HIS A 200 15.18 30.03 1.61
N TRP A 201 14.56 31.21 1.63
CA TRP A 201 13.13 31.40 1.33
C TRP A 201 12.74 30.89 -0.06
N VAL A 202 13.60 31.02 -1.07
CA VAL A 202 13.34 30.50 -2.43
C VAL A 202 13.19 28.98 -2.42
N ARG A 203 14.09 28.26 -1.73
CA ARG A 203 14.03 26.80 -1.63
C ARG A 203 12.80 26.35 -0.84
N LEU A 204 12.46 27.06 0.24
CA LEU A 204 11.27 26.76 1.05
C LEU A 204 9.97 27.02 0.25
N LEU A 205 9.90 28.15 -0.46
CA LEU A 205 8.76 28.49 -1.33
C LEU A 205 8.62 27.47 -2.46
N ALA A 206 9.73 27.03 -3.06
CA ALA A 206 9.72 26.02 -4.11
C ALA A 206 9.23 24.65 -3.61
N ILE A 207 9.59 24.23 -2.39
CA ILE A 207 9.05 22.99 -1.79
C ILE A 207 7.52 23.07 -1.65
N CYS A 208 7.02 24.18 -1.11
CA CYS A 208 5.58 24.41 -0.98
C CYS A 208 4.91 24.46 -2.35
N GLY A 209 5.50 25.18 -3.31
CA GLY A 209 5.00 25.34 -4.67
C GLY A 209 4.91 24.00 -5.42
N VAL A 210 5.95 23.18 -5.36
CA VAL A 210 5.95 21.84 -5.98
C VAL A 210 4.93 20.92 -5.32
N THR A 211 4.87 20.91 -3.99
CA THR A 211 3.88 20.10 -3.25
C THR A 211 2.46 20.42 -3.68
N LEU A 212 2.11 21.72 -3.68
CA LEU A 212 0.80 22.19 -4.12
C LEU A 212 0.53 21.89 -5.59
N PHE A 213 1.53 22.11 -6.47
CA PHE A 213 1.41 21.85 -7.89
C PHE A 213 1.13 20.37 -8.17
N VAL A 214 1.88 19.45 -7.54
CA VAL A 214 1.69 18.00 -7.72
C VAL A 214 0.29 17.59 -7.24
N MET A 215 -0.12 18.03 -6.05
CA MET A 215 -1.46 17.72 -5.52
C MET A 215 -2.59 18.25 -6.43
N GLN A 216 -2.43 19.49 -6.92
CA GLN A 216 -3.44 20.16 -7.72
C GLN A 216 -3.51 19.62 -9.14
N SER A 217 -2.37 19.29 -9.74
CA SER A 217 -2.31 18.67 -11.07
C SER A 217 -3.05 17.32 -11.07
N TRP A 218 -2.82 16.48 -10.05
CA TRP A 218 -3.57 15.23 -9.91
C TRP A 218 -5.05 15.47 -9.60
N ALA A 219 -5.39 16.47 -8.77
CA ALA A 219 -6.79 16.82 -8.52
C ALA A 219 -7.53 17.26 -9.78
N TRP A 220 -6.88 18.03 -10.65
CA TRP A 220 -7.44 18.42 -11.95
C TRP A 220 -7.63 17.21 -12.87
N TYR A 221 -6.67 16.30 -12.92
CA TYR A 221 -6.82 15.05 -13.66
C TYR A 221 -8.04 14.24 -13.19
N VAL A 222 -8.15 13.98 -11.88
CA VAL A 222 -9.27 13.24 -11.29
C VAL A 222 -10.61 13.90 -11.61
N LYS A 223 -10.68 15.23 -11.53
CA LYS A 223 -11.87 16.00 -11.91
C LYS A 223 -12.20 15.88 -13.40
N SER A 224 -11.19 15.88 -14.27
CA SER A 224 -11.37 15.82 -15.73
C SER A 224 -11.96 14.50 -16.22
N ILE A 225 -11.80 13.43 -15.45
CA ILE A 225 -12.35 12.09 -15.77
C ILE A 225 -13.65 11.79 -15.01
N GLY A 226 -14.28 12.81 -14.41
CA GLY A 226 -15.53 12.64 -13.66
C GLY A 226 -15.40 11.79 -12.39
N ALA A 227 -14.18 11.46 -11.95
CA ALA A 227 -13.96 10.70 -10.74
C ALA A 227 -14.07 11.62 -9.51
N SER A 228 -14.70 11.12 -8.45
CA SER A 228 -14.72 11.79 -7.16
C SER A 228 -13.61 11.25 -6.25
N ARG A 229 -13.08 12.11 -5.39
CA ARG A 229 -12.33 11.64 -4.21
C ARG A 229 -13.36 11.22 -3.17
N SER A 230 -13.15 10.07 -2.53
CA SER A 230 -14.06 9.53 -1.52
C SER A 230 -14.04 10.29 -0.19
N ILE A 231 -13.25 11.37 -0.06
CA ILE A 231 -13.14 12.15 1.15
C ILE A 231 -14.23 13.23 1.17
N SER A 232 -15.37 12.92 1.80
CA SER A 232 -16.32 13.95 2.26
C SER A 232 -15.85 14.49 3.61
N THR A 233 -15.70 15.80 3.74
CA THR A 233 -15.42 16.43 5.04
C THR A 233 -16.59 16.18 5.98
N PRO A 234 -16.39 15.51 7.13
CA PRO A 234 -17.47 15.20 8.05
C PRO A 234 -18.06 16.48 8.62
N THR A 235 -19.38 16.59 8.65
CA THR A 235 -20.07 17.70 9.32
C THR A 235 -20.03 17.52 10.84
N ILE A 236 -20.13 18.62 11.59
CA ILE A 236 -20.19 18.57 13.06
C ILE A 236 -21.38 17.71 13.55
N SER A 237 -22.47 17.67 12.78
CA SER A 237 -23.63 16.81 13.08
C SER A 237 -23.31 15.33 13.09
N LEU A 238 -22.42 14.84 12.22
CA LEU A 238 -22.01 13.44 12.17
C LEU A 238 -21.40 13.01 13.52
N TRP A 239 -20.60 13.89 14.13
CA TRP A 239 -19.99 13.63 15.43
C TRP A 239 -21.00 13.59 16.59
N ARG A 240 -22.24 14.01 16.39
CA ARG A 240 -23.30 13.92 17.42
C ARG A 240 -24.27 12.76 17.17
N ASP A 241 -24.15 12.09 16.03
CA ASP A 241 -24.99 10.97 15.66
C ASP A 241 -24.70 9.75 16.56
N ALA A 242 -25.75 9.05 16.99
CA ALA A 242 -25.64 7.95 17.94
C ALA A 242 -24.93 6.72 17.34
N ASP A 243 -25.18 6.41 16.07
CA ASP A 243 -24.54 5.29 15.38
C ASP A 243 -23.07 5.60 15.13
N PHE A 244 -22.76 6.84 14.75
CA PHE A 244 -21.38 7.28 14.63
C PHE A 244 -20.63 7.26 15.98
N GLN A 245 -21.27 7.64 17.08
CA GLN A 245 -20.68 7.55 18.42
C GLN A 245 -20.39 6.10 18.83
N LYS A 246 -21.29 5.16 18.48
CA LYS A 246 -21.04 3.73 18.68
C LYS A 246 -19.84 3.26 17.86
N ARG A 247 -19.79 3.59 16.57
CA ARG A 247 -18.64 3.31 15.70
C ARG A 247 -17.35 3.89 16.27
N LEU A 248 -17.38 5.14 16.75
CA LEU A 248 -16.25 5.82 17.35
C LEU A 248 -15.71 5.04 18.55
N SER A 249 -16.57 4.71 19.52
CA SER A 249 -16.18 3.93 20.71
C SER A 249 -15.55 2.60 20.31
N THR A 250 -16.26 1.80 19.49
CA THR A 250 -15.76 0.46 19.10
C THR A 250 -14.44 0.55 18.34
N THR A 251 -14.29 1.51 17.44
CA THR A 251 -13.05 1.69 16.67
C THR A 251 -11.90 2.12 17.58
N VAL A 252 -12.13 3.03 18.53
CA VAL A 252 -11.10 3.49 19.47
C VAL A 252 -10.71 2.36 20.43
N ASP A 253 -11.66 1.60 20.95
CA ASP A 253 -11.41 0.45 21.82
C ASP A 253 -10.56 -0.60 21.10
N GLU A 254 -10.93 -0.93 19.86
CA GLU A 254 -10.15 -1.85 19.02
C GLU A 254 -8.75 -1.28 18.73
N PHE A 255 -8.61 0.02 18.47
CA PHE A 255 -7.32 0.67 18.25
C PHE A 255 -6.40 0.55 19.47
N ILE A 256 -6.93 0.84 20.66
CA ILE A 256 -6.19 0.67 21.92
C ILE A 256 -5.82 -0.80 22.11
N ARG A 257 -6.76 -1.72 21.92
CA ARG A 257 -6.53 -3.17 22.04
C ARG A 257 -5.39 -3.64 21.14
N ARG A 258 -5.37 -3.23 19.87
CA ARG A 258 -4.31 -3.59 18.92
C ARG A 258 -2.94 -3.07 19.32
N THR A 259 -2.82 -1.95 20.05
CA THR A 259 -1.51 -1.46 20.51
C THR A 259 -0.82 -2.37 21.54
N VAL A 260 -1.61 -3.15 22.29
CA VAL A 260 -1.12 -4.06 23.33
C VAL A 260 -1.18 -5.54 22.92
N GLU A 261 -1.82 -5.85 21.81
CA GLU A 261 -1.88 -7.20 21.25
C GLU A 261 -0.47 -7.68 20.87
N VAL A 262 -0.19 -8.94 21.17
CA VAL A 262 1.01 -9.63 20.70
C VAL A 262 0.86 -9.90 19.20
N ASP A 263 1.98 -10.15 18.50
CA ASP A 263 1.99 -10.59 17.09
C ASP A 263 2.02 -9.47 16.03
N PHE A 264 2.33 -8.23 16.42
CA PHE A 264 2.55 -7.15 15.46
C PHE A 264 3.76 -7.40 14.52
N VAL A 265 4.84 -7.96 15.06
CA VAL A 265 6.01 -8.42 14.28
C VAL A 265 6.08 -9.94 14.38
N SER A 266 5.97 -10.64 13.26
CA SER A 266 6.09 -12.09 13.22
C SER A 266 7.55 -12.51 13.32
N ILE A 267 7.94 -13.06 14.46
CA ILE A 267 9.29 -13.57 14.72
C ILE A 267 9.33 -15.08 14.50
N SER A 268 10.03 -15.57 13.47
CA SER A 268 10.15 -17.03 13.24
C SER A 268 11.34 -17.68 13.95
N ALA A 269 11.90 -17.02 14.97
CA ALA A 269 12.99 -17.59 15.75
C ALA A 269 12.45 -18.73 16.64
N TYR A 270 13.06 -19.92 16.54
CA TYR A 270 12.74 -21.10 17.37
C TYR A 270 12.74 -20.84 18.89
N PHE A 271 13.33 -19.73 19.35
CA PHE A 271 13.51 -19.39 20.77
C PHE A 271 12.60 -18.28 21.29
N VAL A 272 11.68 -17.74 20.46
CA VAL A 272 10.80 -16.64 20.86
C VAL A 272 9.37 -17.12 20.89
N GLU A 273 8.88 -17.48 22.08
CA GLU A 273 7.49 -17.90 22.30
C GLU A 273 6.48 -16.75 22.25
N ARG A 274 6.95 -15.50 22.35
CA ARG A 274 6.10 -14.30 22.36
C ARG A 274 6.55 -13.28 21.33
N HIS A 275 5.68 -12.97 20.39
CA HIS A 275 5.90 -11.92 19.41
C HIS A 275 5.72 -10.53 20.06
N PRO A 276 6.53 -9.52 19.67
CA PRO A 276 6.51 -8.21 20.32
C PRO A 276 5.24 -7.44 19.96
N THR A 277 4.73 -6.69 20.93
CA THR A 277 3.61 -5.76 20.74
C THR A 277 4.07 -4.48 20.05
N ILE A 278 3.12 -3.67 19.56
CA ILE A 278 3.41 -2.34 19.01
C ILE A 278 4.18 -1.48 20.02
N LEU A 279 3.77 -1.49 21.30
CA LEU A 279 4.46 -0.73 22.35
C LEU A 279 5.93 -1.15 22.53
N MET A 280 6.23 -2.45 22.46
CA MET A 280 7.61 -2.95 22.54
C MET A 280 8.44 -2.48 21.34
N VAL A 281 7.87 -2.54 20.13
CA VAL A 281 8.52 -2.02 18.92
C VAL A 281 8.78 -0.52 19.04
N LEU A 282 7.81 0.26 19.51
CA LEU A 282 7.95 1.69 19.74
C LEU A 282 9.01 2.00 20.80
N ALA A 283 9.02 1.29 21.92
CA ALA A 283 10.03 1.46 22.96
C ALA A 283 11.44 1.16 22.42
N GLY A 284 11.59 0.09 21.62
CA GLY A 284 12.85 -0.23 20.95
C GLY A 284 13.29 0.87 19.98
N LEU A 285 12.38 1.39 19.16
CA LEU A 285 12.66 2.49 18.23
C LEU A 285 13.03 3.79 18.93
N LEU A 286 12.35 4.12 20.03
CA LEU A 286 12.69 5.27 20.86
C LEU A 286 14.08 5.11 21.51
N ALA A 287 14.41 3.91 21.98
CA ALA A 287 15.73 3.61 22.54
C ALA A 287 16.84 3.74 21.48
N LEU A 288 16.63 3.19 20.28
CA LEU A 288 17.56 3.33 19.15
C LEU A 288 17.68 4.80 18.70
N SER A 289 16.57 5.54 18.70
CA SER A 289 16.56 6.97 18.38
C SER A 289 17.36 7.76 19.41
N ALA A 290 17.16 7.51 20.71
CA ALA A 290 17.94 8.12 21.79
C ALA A 290 19.43 7.77 21.71
N LEU A 291 19.76 6.51 21.37
CA LEU A 291 21.12 6.07 21.13
C LEU A 291 21.75 6.85 19.96
N SER A 292 21.04 7.03 18.85
CA SER A 292 21.54 7.81 17.70
C SER A 292 21.86 9.26 18.08
N VAL A 293 21.03 9.88 18.91
CA VAL A 293 21.26 11.23 19.45
C VAL A 293 22.48 11.26 20.38
N ARG A 294 22.64 10.25 21.24
CA ARG A 294 23.79 10.13 22.15
C ARG A 294 25.12 9.95 21.41
N LEU A 295 25.12 9.13 20.36
CA LEU A 295 26.29 8.84 19.53
C LEU A 295 26.66 9.98 18.59
N ALA A 296 25.73 10.89 18.30
CA ALA A 296 26.02 12.10 17.54
C ALA A 296 27.11 12.95 18.21
N LYS A 297 27.94 13.60 17.38
CA LYS A 297 29.00 14.51 17.82
C LYS A 297 28.42 15.57 18.77
N ALA A 298 29.14 15.94 19.83
CA ALA A 298 28.63 16.79 20.91
C ALA A 298 27.92 18.08 20.41
N GLY A 299 28.49 18.77 19.42
CA GLY A 299 27.91 19.98 18.82
C GLY A 299 26.68 19.74 17.93
N ARG A 300 26.32 18.49 17.63
CA ARG A 300 25.19 18.10 16.79
C ARG A 300 24.10 17.33 17.52
N ARG A 301 24.28 16.99 18.80
CA ARG A 301 23.31 16.21 19.56
C ARG A 301 21.94 16.86 19.62
N LEU A 302 21.88 18.15 19.92
CA LEU A 302 20.62 18.89 19.97
C LEU A 302 19.93 18.91 18.59
N TYR A 303 20.70 19.15 17.53
CA TYR A 303 20.20 19.07 16.16
C TYR A 303 19.61 17.69 15.85
N CYS A 304 20.33 16.61 16.13
CA CYS A 304 19.84 15.24 15.96
C CYS A 304 18.58 14.99 16.81
N GLY A 305 18.53 15.50 18.04
CA GLY A 305 17.38 15.41 18.93
C GLY A 305 16.14 16.09 18.37
N VAL A 306 16.29 17.29 17.78
CA VAL A 306 15.17 18.00 17.12
C VAL A 306 14.65 17.22 15.92
N ILE A 307 15.55 16.71 15.06
CA ILE A 307 15.16 15.91 13.90
C ILE A 307 14.39 14.65 14.32
N ILE A 308 14.90 13.90 15.29
CA ILE A 308 14.21 12.73 15.85
C ILE A 308 12.88 13.13 16.47
N GLY A 309 12.82 14.26 17.20
CA GLY A 309 11.59 14.79 17.77
C GLY A 309 10.52 15.08 16.72
N ILE A 310 10.90 15.65 15.57
CA ILE A 310 9.98 15.88 14.45
C ILE A 310 9.45 14.55 13.88
N VAL A 311 10.32 13.54 13.74
CA VAL A 311 9.90 12.20 13.28
C VAL A 311 8.94 11.55 14.28
N CYS A 312 9.17 11.67 15.58
CA CYS A 312 8.27 11.19 16.63
C CYS A 312 6.92 11.92 16.61
N LEU A 313 6.92 13.25 16.51
CA LEU A 313 5.68 14.04 16.40
C LEU A 313 4.91 13.70 15.13
N GLY A 314 5.63 13.50 14.02
CA GLY A 314 5.06 13.03 12.76
C GLY A 314 4.38 11.67 12.89
N PHE A 315 4.93 10.76 13.70
CA PHE A 315 4.32 9.47 13.99
C PHE A 315 3.00 9.63 14.75
N CYS A 316 2.94 10.50 15.76
CA CYS A 316 1.70 10.81 16.46
C CYS A 316 0.64 11.41 15.50
N GLY A 317 1.05 12.30 14.61
CA GLY A 317 0.17 12.84 13.57
C GLY A 317 -0.32 11.77 12.58
N TYR A 318 0.55 10.85 12.19
CA TYR A 318 0.21 9.72 11.33
C TYR A 318 -0.79 8.77 12.00
N LEU A 319 -0.60 8.44 13.28
CA LEU A 319 -1.56 7.64 14.06
C LEU A 319 -2.93 8.30 14.15
N ALA A 320 -2.98 9.60 14.40
CA ALA A 320 -4.23 10.35 14.45
C ALA A 320 -4.95 10.33 13.10
N ALA A 321 -4.21 10.50 11.99
CA ALA A 321 -4.77 10.43 10.64
C ALA A 321 -5.25 9.01 10.27
N LEU A 322 -4.52 7.98 10.72
CA LEU A 322 -4.92 6.58 10.52
C LEU A 322 -6.21 6.26 11.26
N LEU A 323 -6.32 6.65 12.53
CA LEU A 323 -7.56 6.52 13.31
C LEU A 323 -8.71 7.27 12.64
N LEU A 324 -8.49 8.52 12.21
CA LEU A 324 -9.49 9.30 11.50
C LEU A 324 -9.94 8.58 10.21
N SER A 325 -9.02 7.96 9.47
CA SER A 325 -9.34 7.20 8.25
C SER A 325 -10.27 6.02 8.55
N TYR A 326 -10.07 5.29 9.65
CA TYR A 326 -10.99 4.24 10.10
C TYR A 326 -12.37 4.74 10.54
N LEU A 327 -12.47 6.00 10.94
CA LEU A 327 -13.74 6.60 11.34
C LEU A 327 -14.53 7.16 10.16
N ILE A 328 -13.85 7.77 9.18
CA ILE A 328 -14.54 8.57 8.14
C ILE A 328 -14.33 8.09 6.70
N VAL A 329 -13.24 7.35 6.42
CA VAL A 329 -12.87 6.95 5.04
C VAL A 329 -13.23 5.49 4.78
N PHE A 330 -12.84 4.59 5.69
CA PHE A 330 -13.12 3.17 5.53
C PHE A 330 -14.60 2.85 5.77
N THR A 331 -15.08 1.72 5.25
CA THR A 331 -16.42 1.23 5.56
C THR A 331 -16.55 0.95 7.06
N GLU A 332 -17.77 0.93 7.60
CA GLU A 332 -17.98 0.59 9.01
C GLU A 332 -17.39 -0.79 9.34
N TYR A 333 -17.57 -1.76 8.45
CA TYR A 333 -17.03 -3.12 8.60
C TYR A 333 -15.51 -3.13 8.80
N GLU A 334 -14.78 -2.39 7.96
CA GLU A 334 -13.32 -2.26 8.04
C GLU A 334 -12.88 -1.40 9.22
N GLY A 335 -13.62 -0.32 9.49
CA GLY A 335 -13.45 0.64 10.59
C GLY A 335 -13.33 -0.04 11.94
N VAL A 336 -14.40 -0.72 12.35
CA VAL A 336 -14.52 -1.31 13.69
C VAL A 336 -13.62 -2.55 13.90
N ARG A 337 -13.10 -3.14 12.81
CA ARG A 337 -12.20 -4.30 12.85
C ARG A 337 -10.73 -3.94 12.65
N LEU A 338 -10.45 -2.67 12.33
CA LEU A 338 -9.14 -2.20 11.95
C LEU A 338 -8.50 -3.03 10.84
N ALA A 339 -9.26 -3.28 9.77
CA ALA A 339 -8.80 -4.10 8.66
C ALA A 339 -7.47 -3.57 8.10
N SER A 340 -6.47 -4.45 7.97
CA SER A 340 -5.10 -4.14 7.51
C SER A 340 -4.32 -3.12 8.35
N PHE A 341 -4.68 -2.93 9.62
CA PHE A 341 -4.04 -1.93 10.49
C PHE A 341 -2.54 -2.11 10.63
N GLU A 342 -2.08 -3.35 10.80
CA GLU A 342 -0.67 -3.67 10.99
C GLU A 342 0.14 -3.25 9.76
N ARG A 343 -0.42 -3.47 8.56
CA ARG A 343 0.18 -3.07 7.28
C ARG A 343 0.29 -1.54 7.14
N TYR A 344 -0.77 -0.81 7.50
CA TYR A 344 -0.77 0.66 7.40
C TYR A 344 0.13 1.32 8.44
N LEU A 345 0.16 0.79 9.67
CA LEU A 345 1.05 1.29 10.72
C LEU A 345 2.53 1.03 10.38
N SER A 346 2.81 -0.16 9.85
CA SER A 346 4.16 -0.59 9.45
C SER A 346 4.82 0.33 8.42
N THR A 347 4.04 1.08 7.63
CA THR A 347 4.57 2.02 6.62
C THR A 347 5.47 3.06 7.28
N TYR A 348 4.99 3.68 8.36
CA TYR A 348 5.74 4.69 9.09
C TYR A 348 6.87 4.05 9.92
N LEU A 349 6.60 2.91 10.55
CA LEU A 349 7.57 2.25 11.43
C LEU A 349 8.79 1.73 10.67
N VAL A 350 8.62 1.12 9.49
CA VAL A 350 9.73 0.74 8.61
C VAL A 350 10.55 1.97 8.23
N ALA A 351 9.90 3.08 7.90
CA ALA A 351 10.60 4.29 7.50
C ALA A 351 11.45 4.85 8.65
N TRP A 352 10.86 4.95 9.84
CA TRP A 352 11.53 5.41 11.06
C TRP A 352 12.69 4.48 11.42
N ALA A 353 12.45 3.17 11.46
CA ALA A 353 13.46 2.17 11.76
C ALA A 353 14.63 2.22 10.77
N SER A 354 14.35 2.29 9.47
CA SER A 354 15.37 2.41 8.41
C SER A 354 16.19 3.70 8.54
N PHE A 355 15.52 4.82 8.79
CA PHE A 355 16.14 6.12 8.95
C PHE A 355 17.07 6.18 10.18
N VAL A 356 16.60 5.69 11.34
CA VAL A 356 17.41 5.64 12.57
C VAL A 356 18.57 4.67 12.43
N LEU A 357 18.34 3.50 11.83
CA LEU A 357 19.38 2.52 11.56
C LEU A 357 20.51 3.17 10.74
N VAL A 358 20.19 3.83 9.63
CA VAL A 358 21.18 4.56 8.82
C VAL A 358 21.89 5.66 9.61
N LYS A 359 21.17 6.42 10.44
CA LYS A 359 21.76 7.50 11.26
C LYS A 359 22.77 7.00 12.28
N LEU A 360 22.62 5.78 12.80
CA LEU A 360 23.60 5.17 13.71
C LEU A 360 24.98 4.98 13.06
N PHE A 361 25.05 4.91 11.72
CA PHE A 361 26.29 4.71 10.96
C PHE A 361 26.69 5.93 10.12
N ASP A 362 26.04 7.08 10.30
CA ASP A 362 26.33 8.32 9.58
C ASP A 362 27.50 9.10 10.23
N ASP A 363 28.66 8.43 10.37
CA ASP A 363 29.89 9.01 10.92
C ASP A 363 31.07 8.86 9.95
N SER A 364 32.08 9.72 10.08
CA SER A 364 33.25 9.79 9.19
C SER A 364 34.52 9.17 9.77
N ASP A 365 34.48 8.66 11.01
CA ASP A 365 35.65 8.16 11.74
C ASP A 365 36.06 6.73 11.31
N ALA A 366 37.34 6.55 10.97
CA ALA A 366 37.91 5.30 10.43
C ALA A 366 37.83 4.10 11.37
N TRP A 367 37.99 4.31 12.67
CA TRP A 367 37.81 3.24 13.66
C TRP A 367 36.34 2.82 13.75
N ARG A 368 35.44 3.81 13.72
CA ARG A 368 33.99 3.58 13.69
C ARG A 368 33.54 2.93 12.39
N HIS A 369 34.25 3.07 11.27
CA HIS A 369 33.96 2.33 10.04
C HIS A 369 34.14 0.82 10.19
N ARG A 370 35.25 0.37 10.79
CA ARG A 370 35.51 -1.07 10.99
C ARG A 370 34.53 -1.68 11.98
N MET A 371 34.35 -1.04 13.14
CA MET A 371 33.37 -1.50 14.15
C MET A 371 31.92 -1.38 13.66
N GLY A 372 31.63 -0.38 12.82
CA GLY A 372 30.33 -0.18 12.19
C GLY A 372 29.97 -1.30 11.22
N ALA A 373 30.93 -1.84 10.46
CA ALA A 373 30.67 -3.01 9.63
C ALA A 373 30.27 -4.25 10.45
N ILE A 374 30.96 -4.52 11.57
CA ILE A 374 30.64 -5.63 12.47
C ILE A 374 29.26 -5.42 13.10
N PHE A 375 28.98 -4.22 13.61
CA PHE A 375 27.69 -3.93 14.22
C PHE A 375 26.54 -4.00 13.22
N ALA A 376 26.72 -3.48 11.99
CA ALA A 376 25.73 -3.61 10.93
C ALA A 376 25.49 -5.06 10.52
N LEU A 377 26.55 -5.89 10.46
CA LEU A 377 26.43 -7.32 10.22
C LEU A 377 25.66 -8.02 11.34
N VAL A 378 25.94 -7.69 12.60
CA VAL A 378 25.22 -8.22 13.76
C VAL A 378 23.75 -7.80 13.73
N CYS A 379 23.43 -6.54 13.39
CA CYS A 379 22.05 -6.10 13.17
C CYS A 379 21.37 -6.90 12.06
N PHE A 380 22.04 -7.10 10.92
CA PHE A 380 21.51 -7.92 9.83
C PHE A 380 21.22 -9.36 10.28
N LEU A 381 22.16 -10.00 10.98
CA LEU A 381 22.01 -11.38 11.47
C LEU A 381 20.88 -11.49 12.49
N MET A 382 20.78 -10.54 13.43
CA MET A 382 19.67 -10.49 14.39
C MET A 382 18.33 -10.29 13.69
N LEU A 383 18.22 -9.32 12.78
CA LEU A 383 16.99 -9.09 12.03
C LEU A 383 16.60 -10.34 11.24
N THR A 384 17.55 -10.97 10.54
CA THR A 384 17.29 -12.19 9.76
C THR A 384 16.80 -13.33 10.65
N ALA A 385 17.43 -13.53 11.81
CA ALA A 385 16.97 -14.51 12.79
C ALA A 385 15.56 -14.19 13.33
N MET A 386 15.22 -12.90 13.41
CA MET A 386 13.93 -12.41 13.89
C MET A 386 12.84 -12.31 12.81
N THR A 387 13.15 -12.46 11.52
CA THR A 387 12.14 -12.30 10.46
C THR A 387 11.19 -13.48 10.34
N SER A 388 10.11 -13.28 9.60
CA SER A 388 9.06 -14.27 9.40
C SER A 388 9.50 -15.44 8.51
N GLY A 389 8.75 -16.55 8.58
CA GLY A 389 8.91 -17.68 7.66
C GLY A 389 8.72 -17.30 6.19
N GLN A 390 8.13 -16.13 5.88
CA GLN A 390 8.00 -15.62 4.52
C GLN A 390 9.35 -15.30 3.88
N LEU A 391 10.28 -14.69 4.64
CA LEU A 391 11.64 -14.46 4.13
C LEU A 391 12.30 -15.79 3.76
N GLN A 392 12.21 -16.79 4.64
CA GLN A 392 12.80 -18.11 4.40
C GLN A 392 12.19 -18.82 3.17
N LYS A 393 10.88 -18.66 2.96
CA LYS A 393 10.19 -19.16 1.76
C LYS A 393 10.71 -18.47 0.49
N GLU A 394 10.78 -17.15 0.49
CA GLU A 394 11.18 -16.37 -0.69
C GLU A 394 12.68 -16.47 -1.00
N LEU A 395 13.54 -16.73 -0.01
CA LEU A 395 14.94 -17.08 -0.23
C LEU A 395 15.11 -18.38 -1.04
N ARG A 396 14.13 -19.29 -1.03
CA ARG A 396 14.08 -20.50 -1.87
C ARG A 396 13.43 -20.25 -3.25
N GLY A 397 13.01 -19.02 -3.50
CA GLY A 397 12.31 -18.57 -4.69
C GLY A 397 10.94 -17.99 -4.37
N ILE A 398 10.58 -16.92 -5.06
CA ILE A 398 9.26 -16.28 -5.00
C ILE A 398 8.31 -17.08 -5.89
N ARG A 399 7.31 -17.71 -5.28
CA ARG A 399 6.40 -18.66 -5.93
C ARG A 399 4.96 -18.38 -5.54
N SER A 400 4.06 -18.76 -6.43
CA SER A 400 2.62 -18.79 -6.16
C SER A 400 2.22 -20.16 -5.65
N GLY A 401 1.46 -20.19 -4.57
CA GLY A 401 1.02 -21.45 -3.97
C GLY A 401 0.13 -21.22 -2.75
N GLY A 402 -0.46 -22.31 -2.26
CA GLY A 402 -1.46 -22.27 -1.19
C GLY A 402 -2.88 -22.52 -1.70
N PRO A 403 -3.87 -22.55 -0.80
CA PRO A 403 -5.25 -22.89 -1.14
C PRO A 403 -5.88 -21.94 -2.15
N ASP A 404 -5.50 -20.66 -2.14
CA ASP A 404 -6.05 -19.66 -3.07
C ASP A 404 -5.53 -19.82 -4.50
N HIS A 405 -4.46 -20.57 -4.71
CA HIS A 405 -3.89 -20.79 -6.05
C HIS A 405 -4.78 -21.69 -6.91
N SER A 406 -5.39 -22.74 -6.35
CA SER A 406 -6.33 -23.57 -7.12
C SER A 406 -7.59 -22.78 -7.49
N LEU A 407 -8.08 -21.95 -6.56
CA LEU A 407 -9.19 -21.03 -6.82
C LEU A 407 -8.85 -20.04 -7.94
N ARG A 408 -7.65 -19.45 -7.89
CA ARG A 408 -7.14 -18.53 -8.91
C ARG A 408 -7.18 -19.17 -10.31
N LEU A 409 -6.65 -20.38 -10.45
CA LEU A 409 -6.63 -21.10 -11.73
C LEU A 409 -8.04 -21.41 -12.26
N ASP A 410 -8.94 -21.84 -11.39
CA ASP A 410 -10.32 -22.14 -11.77
C ASP A 410 -11.09 -20.89 -12.25
N ILE A 411 -10.91 -19.76 -11.56
CA ILE A 411 -11.48 -18.47 -11.96
C ILE A 411 -10.90 -17.97 -13.29
N GLU A 412 -9.60 -18.18 -13.54
CA GLU A 412 -9.00 -17.84 -14.84
C GLU A 412 -9.57 -18.65 -15.98
N SER A 413 -9.70 -19.96 -15.78
CA SER A 413 -10.34 -20.83 -16.78
C SER A 413 -11.75 -20.35 -17.08
N PHE A 414 -12.52 -20.02 -16.03
CA PHE A 414 -13.87 -19.49 -16.20
C PHE A 414 -13.90 -18.18 -17.01
N ALA A 415 -13.05 -17.23 -16.63
CA ALA A 415 -12.98 -15.94 -17.30
C ALA A 415 -12.51 -16.08 -18.75
N ALA A 416 -11.58 -17.01 -19.03
CA ALA A 416 -11.10 -17.30 -20.38
C ALA A 416 -12.20 -17.87 -21.27
N GLU A 417 -13.03 -18.79 -20.75
CA GLU A 417 -14.21 -19.30 -21.46
C GLU A 417 -15.21 -18.18 -21.75
N ILE A 418 -15.55 -17.37 -20.74
CA ILE A 418 -16.49 -16.26 -20.90
C ILE A 418 -15.99 -15.23 -21.93
N LYS A 419 -14.69 -14.93 -21.93
CA LYS A 419 -14.06 -14.00 -22.88
C LYS A 419 -14.25 -14.38 -24.34
N LYS A 420 -14.47 -15.67 -24.65
CA LYS A 420 -14.76 -16.12 -26.03
C LYS A 420 -16.13 -15.66 -26.54
N HIS A 421 -17.05 -15.31 -25.65
CA HIS A 421 -18.45 -15.00 -25.98
C HIS A 421 -18.85 -13.54 -25.80
N ILE A 422 -17.98 -12.71 -25.21
CA ILE A 422 -18.25 -11.30 -24.96
C ILE A 422 -17.56 -10.41 -26.00
N HIS A 423 -18.20 -9.32 -26.36
CA HIS A 423 -17.66 -8.30 -27.26
C HIS A 423 -17.09 -7.12 -26.47
N PRO A 424 -16.17 -6.33 -27.07
CA PRO A 424 -15.72 -5.08 -26.47
C PRO A 424 -16.90 -4.15 -26.14
N GLY A 425 -16.98 -3.72 -24.87
CA GLY A 425 -18.06 -2.87 -24.36
C GLY A 425 -19.16 -3.64 -23.63
N ASP A 426 -19.27 -4.96 -23.83
CA ASP A 426 -20.18 -5.79 -23.05
C ASP A 426 -19.79 -5.78 -21.57
N LYS A 427 -20.80 -5.77 -20.70
CA LYS A 427 -20.67 -5.80 -19.26
C LYS A 427 -21.13 -7.16 -18.73
N THR A 428 -20.35 -7.70 -17.81
CA THR A 428 -20.67 -8.97 -17.14
C THR A 428 -20.94 -8.75 -15.66
N TYR A 429 -22.10 -9.21 -15.18
CA TYR A 429 -22.40 -9.28 -13.76
C TYR A 429 -21.87 -10.59 -13.18
N PHE A 430 -21.23 -10.56 -12.02
CA PHE A 430 -20.66 -11.75 -11.40
C PHE A 430 -21.42 -12.16 -10.14
N VAL A 431 -21.77 -13.45 -10.04
CA VAL A 431 -22.42 -14.02 -8.85
C VAL A 431 -21.62 -15.20 -8.30
N ALA A 432 -21.36 -15.15 -6.99
CA ALA A 432 -20.83 -16.26 -6.21
C ALA A 432 -21.51 -16.26 -4.83
N GLN A 433 -22.42 -17.19 -4.61
CA GLN A 433 -23.17 -17.31 -3.36
C GLN A 433 -22.28 -17.73 -2.18
N ASN A 434 -22.60 -17.27 -0.97
CA ASN A 434 -21.87 -17.60 0.25
C ASN A 434 -20.35 -17.38 0.11
N SER A 435 -19.97 -16.24 -0.47
CA SER A 435 -18.58 -15.87 -0.79
C SER A 435 -18.19 -14.60 -0.04
N ASN A 436 -16.96 -14.56 0.47
CA ASN A 436 -16.36 -13.34 1.01
C ASN A 436 -15.89 -12.36 -0.08
N GLY A 437 -15.97 -12.76 -1.35
CA GLY A 437 -15.70 -11.95 -2.54
C GLY A 437 -14.35 -12.16 -3.21
N LEU A 438 -13.51 -13.10 -2.75
CA LEU A 438 -12.19 -13.31 -3.35
C LEU A 438 -12.35 -13.76 -4.81
N GLU A 439 -13.32 -14.63 -5.09
CA GLU A 439 -13.68 -15.07 -6.43
C GLU A 439 -14.08 -13.90 -7.34
N ARG A 440 -14.83 -12.94 -6.78
CA ARG A 440 -15.27 -11.75 -7.52
C ARG A 440 -14.08 -10.88 -7.93
N VAL A 441 -13.15 -10.58 -7.03
CA VAL A 441 -12.01 -9.72 -7.36
C VAL A 441 -11.04 -10.42 -8.31
N MET A 442 -10.82 -11.73 -8.14
CA MET A 442 -10.05 -12.54 -9.11
C MET A 442 -10.70 -12.53 -10.50
N PHE A 443 -12.03 -12.72 -10.57
CA PHE A 443 -12.77 -12.70 -11.83
C PHE A 443 -12.72 -11.33 -12.50
N TYR A 444 -12.94 -10.27 -11.73
CA TYR A 444 -12.77 -8.88 -12.18
C TYR A 444 -11.38 -8.66 -12.80
N TYR A 445 -10.31 -9.05 -12.11
CA TYR A 445 -8.94 -8.90 -12.61
C TYR A 445 -8.70 -9.73 -13.87
N ALA A 446 -9.20 -10.98 -13.90
CA ALA A 446 -9.08 -11.87 -15.05
C ALA A 446 -9.84 -11.36 -16.27
N MET A 447 -10.92 -10.60 -16.07
CA MET A 447 -11.78 -10.06 -17.14
C MET A 447 -11.26 -8.79 -17.80
N LEU A 448 -10.32 -8.06 -17.17
CA LEU A 448 -9.74 -6.85 -17.75
C LEU A 448 -9.23 -7.08 -19.19
N PRO A 449 -9.41 -6.09 -20.10
CA PRO A 449 -10.01 -4.76 -19.89
C PRO A 449 -11.55 -4.72 -20.04
N ASN A 450 -12.24 -5.86 -20.09
CA ASN A 450 -13.71 -5.88 -20.17
C ASN A 450 -14.35 -5.43 -18.86
N THR A 451 -15.57 -4.90 -18.95
CA THR A 451 -16.26 -4.33 -17.79
C THR A 451 -16.98 -5.42 -17.01
N VAL A 452 -16.74 -5.45 -15.69
CA VAL A 452 -17.42 -6.35 -14.76
C VAL A 452 -18.12 -5.52 -13.69
N SER A 453 -19.17 -6.07 -13.08
CA SER A 453 -19.85 -5.44 -11.95
C SER A 453 -18.88 -5.12 -10.80
N THR A 454 -18.70 -3.83 -10.52
CA THR A 454 -17.93 -3.34 -9.36
C THR A 454 -18.80 -3.15 -8.12
N LYS A 455 -20.13 -3.33 -8.22
CA LYS A 455 -21.08 -3.25 -7.10
C LYS A 455 -20.71 -4.24 -5.97
N TRP A 456 -20.95 -3.83 -4.72
CA TRP A 456 -20.70 -4.66 -3.53
C TRP A 456 -21.88 -5.61 -3.25
N CYS A 457 -22.15 -6.53 -4.20
CA CYS A 457 -23.37 -7.36 -4.17
C CYS A 457 -23.24 -8.61 -5.08
N TRP A 458 -22.39 -9.57 -4.75
CA TRP A 458 -22.16 -10.79 -5.57
C TRP A 458 -22.77 -12.07 -4.98
N SER A 459 -23.17 -12.04 -3.71
CA SER A 459 -23.95 -13.08 -3.05
C SER A 459 -25.35 -12.52 -2.82
N LEU A 460 -26.39 -13.23 -3.25
CA LEU A 460 -27.76 -12.71 -3.30
C LEU A 460 -28.69 -13.41 -2.31
N GLY A 461 -29.64 -12.64 -1.78
CA GLY A 461 -30.73 -13.13 -0.94
C GLY A 461 -30.56 -12.82 0.54
N GLN A 462 -31.00 -13.73 1.39
CA GLN A 462 -30.86 -13.60 2.84
C GLN A 462 -29.42 -13.88 3.28
N LYS A 463 -29.00 -13.23 4.36
CA LYS A 463 -27.69 -13.44 4.97
C LYS A 463 -27.51 -14.91 5.37
N TYR A 464 -26.32 -15.45 5.13
CA TYR A 464 -26.02 -16.85 5.48
C TYR A 464 -25.76 -17.06 6.97
N PHE A 465 -25.32 -16.00 7.67
CA PHE A 465 -25.03 -16.00 9.09
C PHE A 465 -25.04 -14.59 9.66
N ASP A 466 -25.05 -14.50 11.00
CA ASP A 466 -24.94 -13.24 11.71
C ASP A 466 -23.60 -12.54 11.42
N GLY A 467 -23.67 -11.33 10.89
CA GLY A 467 -22.48 -10.57 10.48
C GLY A 467 -22.04 -10.79 9.03
N ASP A 468 -22.81 -11.52 8.22
CA ASP A 468 -22.64 -11.55 6.77
C ASP A 468 -22.88 -10.13 6.19
N VAL A 469 -21.82 -9.55 5.63
CA VAL A 469 -21.80 -8.23 4.98
C VAL A 469 -21.61 -8.31 3.46
N TRP A 470 -21.51 -9.53 2.93
CA TRP A 470 -21.24 -9.79 1.52
C TRP A 470 -22.50 -10.16 0.76
N THR A 471 -23.47 -10.78 1.44
CA THR A 471 -24.76 -11.11 0.88
C THR A 471 -25.71 -9.92 0.94
N CYS A 472 -26.22 -9.52 -0.22
CA CYS A 472 -27.15 -8.43 -0.40
C CYS A 472 -28.55 -8.97 -0.73
N ASN A 473 -29.57 -8.38 -0.11
CA ASN A 473 -30.96 -8.69 -0.40
C ASN A 473 -31.52 -7.74 -1.48
N GLN A 474 -30.98 -7.82 -2.69
CA GLN A 474 -31.47 -7.09 -3.86
C GLN A 474 -31.98 -8.07 -4.92
N SER A 475 -32.97 -7.63 -5.71
CA SER A 475 -33.49 -8.42 -6.83
C SER A 475 -32.41 -8.59 -7.91
N LEU A 476 -32.28 -9.80 -8.46
CA LEU A 476 -31.36 -10.05 -9.56
C LEU A 476 -31.66 -9.15 -10.77
N GLN A 477 -32.94 -8.90 -11.04
CA GLN A 477 -33.38 -8.05 -12.16
C GLN A 477 -32.82 -6.62 -12.07
N ASP A 478 -32.81 -6.03 -10.87
CA ASP A 478 -32.30 -4.67 -10.64
C ASP A 478 -30.78 -4.60 -10.77
N LEU A 479 -30.09 -5.69 -10.44
CA LEU A 479 -28.64 -5.77 -10.48
C LEU A 479 -28.11 -5.90 -11.91
N ILE A 480 -28.77 -6.71 -12.74
CA ILE A 480 -28.34 -7.02 -14.11
C ILE A 480 -28.94 -6.09 -15.17
N GLY A 481 -29.74 -5.09 -14.77
CA GLY A 481 -30.47 -4.20 -15.69
C GLY A 481 -29.60 -3.60 -16.80
N ASP A 482 -28.35 -3.24 -16.49
CA ASP A 482 -27.37 -2.64 -17.41
C ASP A 482 -26.27 -3.61 -17.88
N PHE A 483 -26.46 -4.93 -17.72
CA PHE A 483 -25.46 -5.95 -18.04
C PHE A 483 -25.90 -6.84 -19.20
N GLU A 484 -25.01 -7.12 -20.14
CA GLU A 484 -25.27 -8.02 -21.27
C GLU A 484 -25.20 -9.49 -20.84
N TYR A 485 -24.39 -9.78 -19.83
CA TYR A 485 -24.15 -11.13 -19.34
C TYR A 485 -24.21 -11.24 -17.82
N LEU A 486 -24.64 -12.42 -17.34
CA LEU A 486 -24.48 -12.89 -15.97
C LEU A 486 -23.53 -14.10 -15.96
N ALA A 487 -22.41 -13.95 -15.26
CA ALA A 487 -21.49 -15.03 -14.93
C ALA A 487 -21.85 -15.59 -13.55
N LEU A 488 -22.54 -16.72 -13.52
CA LEU A 488 -22.82 -17.47 -12.30
C LEU A 488 -21.62 -18.39 -12.04
N TYR A 489 -20.80 -18.05 -11.06
CA TYR A 489 -19.67 -18.91 -10.67
C TYR A 489 -20.09 -19.97 -9.65
N ARG A 490 -20.95 -19.58 -8.70
CA ARG A 490 -21.51 -20.49 -7.69
C ARG A 490 -22.96 -20.10 -7.37
N GLY A 491 -23.91 -20.86 -7.89
CA GLY A 491 -25.32 -20.85 -7.51
C GLY A 491 -25.63 -21.97 -6.51
N ASP A 492 -26.32 -21.65 -5.43
CA ASP A 492 -26.78 -22.61 -4.42
C ASP A 492 -28.32 -22.62 -4.34
N ASP A 493 -28.86 -23.42 -3.42
CA ASP A 493 -30.30 -23.59 -3.26
C ASP A 493 -31.02 -22.27 -2.99
N GLN A 494 -30.39 -21.35 -2.25
CA GLN A 494 -30.97 -20.04 -1.97
C GLN A 494 -31.06 -19.21 -3.25
N PHE A 495 -29.99 -19.16 -4.04
CA PHE A 495 -29.98 -18.44 -5.30
C PHE A 495 -31.07 -18.95 -6.24
N TRP A 496 -31.16 -20.27 -6.42
CA TRP A 496 -32.12 -20.88 -7.33
C TRP A 496 -33.56 -20.73 -6.85
N ARG A 497 -33.82 -20.86 -5.54
CA ARG A 497 -35.14 -20.63 -4.97
C ARG A 497 -35.67 -19.23 -5.25
N ASN A 498 -34.78 -18.23 -5.21
CA ASN A 498 -35.16 -16.82 -5.36
C ASN A 498 -35.15 -16.34 -6.81
N ASN A 499 -34.35 -16.96 -7.70
CA ASN A 499 -34.07 -16.39 -9.02
C ASN A 499 -34.45 -17.30 -10.20
N LYS A 500 -34.85 -18.56 -9.98
CA LYS A 500 -35.13 -19.53 -11.08
C LYS A 500 -36.10 -19.02 -12.14
N SER A 501 -37.03 -18.13 -11.78
CA SER A 501 -38.02 -17.56 -12.71
C SER A 501 -37.39 -16.73 -13.83
N TYR A 502 -36.17 -16.25 -13.64
CA TYR A 502 -35.45 -15.46 -14.65
C TYR A 502 -34.67 -16.33 -15.63
N PHE A 503 -34.53 -17.63 -15.39
CA PHE A 503 -33.68 -18.51 -16.18
C PHE A 503 -34.49 -19.35 -17.16
N ASP A 504 -33.87 -19.70 -18.29
CA ASP A 504 -34.45 -20.70 -19.19
C ASP A 504 -34.57 -22.06 -18.46
N PRO A 505 -35.66 -22.84 -18.69
CA PRO A 505 -35.90 -24.09 -17.97
C PRO A 505 -34.79 -25.14 -18.12
N THR A 506 -33.95 -25.04 -19.16
CA THR A 506 -32.86 -25.98 -19.43
C THR A 506 -31.58 -25.67 -18.66
N SER A 507 -31.59 -24.62 -17.83
CA SER A 507 -30.41 -24.10 -17.16
C SER A 507 -30.58 -23.89 -15.65
N ILE A 508 -31.73 -24.30 -15.11
CA ILE A 508 -32.07 -24.26 -13.69
C ILE A 508 -31.23 -25.28 -12.91
N ASP A 509 -30.91 -24.96 -11.66
CA ASP A 509 -30.14 -25.78 -10.71
C ASP A 509 -28.67 -26.07 -11.11
N GLU A 510 -28.17 -25.39 -12.14
CA GLU A 510 -26.76 -25.42 -12.50
C GLU A 510 -25.92 -24.68 -11.45
N ARG A 511 -24.77 -25.25 -11.06
CA ARG A 511 -23.88 -24.57 -10.09
C ARG A 511 -23.15 -23.38 -10.72
N ARG A 512 -22.89 -23.45 -12.02
CA ARG A 512 -22.02 -22.52 -12.74
C ARG A 512 -22.45 -22.38 -14.20
N GLY A 513 -22.35 -21.17 -14.75
CA GLY A 513 -22.67 -20.91 -16.16
C GLY A 513 -22.55 -19.45 -16.56
N LEU A 514 -22.53 -19.22 -17.87
CA LEU A 514 -22.67 -17.90 -18.48
C LEU A 514 -24.08 -17.78 -19.07
N TYR A 515 -24.72 -16.64 -18.83
CA TYR A 515 -26.08 -16.38 -19.26
C TYR A 515 -26.14 -15.02 -19.96
N LYS A 516 -26.76 -14.98 -21.14
CA LYS A 516 -27.05 -13.73 -21.86
C LYS A 516 -28.35 -13.14 -21.35
N VAL A 517 -28.34 -11.84 -21.07
CA VAL A 517 -29.50 -11.09 -20.59
C VAL A 517 -30.37 -10.67 -21.77
N ASP A 518 -31.48 -11.37 -22.01
CA ASP A 518 -32.49 -11.02 -23.01
C ASP A 518 -33.58 -10.14 -22.36
N ARG A 519 -33.82 -8.96 -22.93
CA ARG A 519 -34.79 -7.98 -22.42
C ARG A 519 -35.93 -7.88 -23.42
N LYS A 520 -37.10 -8.41 -23.08
CA LYS A 520 -38.32 -8.30 -23.90
C LYS A 520 -39.47 -7.79 -23.07
N ASN A 521 -40.10 -6.69 -23.51
CA ASN A 521 -41.29 -6.09 -22.87
C ASN A 521 -41.12 -5.82 -21.36
N GLY A 522 -39.94 -5.40 -20.92
CA GLY A 522 -39.64 -5.13 -19.50
C GLY A 522 -39.39 -6.38 -18.65
N GLN A 523 -39.50 -7.58 -19.22
CA GLN A 523 -39.12 -8.84 -18.57
C GLN A 523 -37.70 -9.23 -18.96
N ILE A 524 -36.94 -9.74 -17.98
CA ILE A 524 -35.60 -10.28 -18.19
C ILE A 524 -35.69 -11.80 -18.26
N LEU A 525 -35.08 -12.37 -19.30
CA LEU A 525 -34.85 -13.80 -19.45
C LEU A 525 -33.36 -14.06 -19.65
N LEU A 526 -32.80 -14.92 -18.81
CA LEU A 526 -31.41 -15.36 -18.85
C LEU A 526 -31.31 -16.64 -19.66
N ARG A 527 -30.62 -16.55 -20.81
CA ARG A 527 -30.40 -17.69 -21.70
C ARG A 527 -28.99 -18.21 -21.55
N ARG A 528 -28.85 -19.50 -21.29
CA ARG A 528 -27.53 -20.14 -21.17
C ARG A 528 -26.72 -19.97 -22.46
N VAL A 529 -25.47 -19.56 -22.29
CA VAL A 529 -24.44 -19.63 -23.32
C VAL A 529 -23.67 -20.93 -23.10
N LYS A 530 -23.55 -21.76 -24.15
CA LYS A 530 -22.73 -22.96 -24.07
C LYS A 530 -21.26 -22.54 -24.01
N LEU A 531 -20.61 -22.90 -22.91
CA LEU A 531 -19.16 -22.82 -22.77
C LEU A 531 -18.56 -24.14 -23.28
N ASP A 532 -17.39 -24.06 -23.92
CA ASP A 532 -16.68 -25.21 -24.53
C ASP A 532 -15.94 -26.06 -23.49
#